data_AF-A0A7V4MP32-F1
#
_entry.id   AF-A0A7V4MP32-F1
#
_cell.length_a   1.000
_cell.length_b   1.000
_cell.length_c   1.000
_cell.angle_alpha   90.00
_cell.angle_beta   90.00
_cell.angle_gamma   90.00
#
_symmetry.space_group_name_H-M   'P 1'
#
loop_
_entity.id
_entity.type
_entity.pdbx_description
1 polymer ?
#
loop_
_entity_poly.entity_id
_entity_poly.type
_entity_poly.pdbx_seq_one_letter_code
_entity_poly.pdbx_strand_id
1 'polypeptide(L)'
;MTSENPYLLTHASYDGVMSALTGNGELCTTLGPTGFHTADLGEPDAAHATQRFVLAGRRLSGPQHPLLNMGAITRDLYLDGVLAWAEHWEQFIDWQRGVVCSTLVHDHVREEAISCVALHCNQFLACVRLHNSGTSEREAAFLVRYAFAYPDSILRTSANLEEGSLEYGVENHLGSVQLAADVTA
;
A
#
# COMPACT_ATOMS: atom_id res chain seq x y z
N MET A 1 8.20 19.66 23.76
CA MET A 1 8.61 18.29 24.12
C MET A 1 8.49 17.46 22.85
N THR A 2 9.57 17.33 22.09
CA THR A 2 9.65 16.39 20.98
C THR A 2 9.82 15.01 21.59
N SER A 3 8.72 14.35 21.96
CA SER A 3 8.78 12.92 22.24
C SER A 3 9.06 12.25 20.91
N GLU A 4 10.28 11.76 20.72
CA GLU A 4 10.60 10.85 19.63
C GLU A 4 9.52 9.77 19.60
N ASN A 5 8.83 9.61 18.47
CA ASN A 5 7.82 8.58 18.33
C ASN A 5 8.54 7.23 18.41
N PRO A 6 8.36 6.42 19.47
CA PRO A 6 9.12 5.18 19.63
C PRO A 6 8.74 4.12 18.60
N TYR A 7 7.68 4.37 17.82
CA TYR A 7 7.20 3.53 16.73
C TYR A 7 7.56 4.09 15.35
N LEU A 8 8.53 5.01 15.29
CA LEU A 8 9.08 5.51 14.04
C LEU A 8 10.04 4.46 13.45
N LEU A 9 9.65 3.92 12.31
CA LEU A 9 10.47 3.05 11.49
C LEU A 9 11.24 3.90 10.48
N THR A 10 12.53 3.64 10.34
CA THR A 10 13.44 4.34 9.41
C THR A 10 14.40 3.32 8.80
N HIS A 11 15.22 3.74 7.83
CA HIS A 11 16.32 2.91 7.33
C HIS A 11 17.23 2.34 8.43
N ALA A 12 17.46 3.08 9.53
CA ALA A 12 18.36 2.65 10.60
C ALA A 12 17.73 1.61 11.54
N SER A 13 16.40 1.59 11.65
CA SER A 13 15.65 0.69 12.53
C SER A 13 14.93 -0.44 11.81
N TYR A 14 14.92 -0.43 10.47
CA TYR A 14 14.30 -1.46 9.65
C TYR A 14 15.22 -2.65 9.42
N ASP A 15 14.80 -3.82 9.90
CA ASP A 15 15.50 -5.10 9.76
C ASP A 15 15.20 -5.83 8.44
N GLY A 16 14.45 -5.17 7.54
CA GLY A 16 13.97 -5.76 6.30
C GLY A 16 12.62 -6.46 6.45
N VAL A 17 12.17 -6.83 7.64
CA VAL A 17 10.96 -7.66 7.81
C VAL A 17 9.82 -6.94 8.53
N MET A 18 10.12 -5.94 9.35
CA MET A 18 9.12 -5.19 10.11
C MET A 18 8.13 -4.45 9.19
N SER A 19 6.84 -4.75 9.33
CA SER A 19 5.80 -4.16 8.48
C SER A 19 4.67 -3.55 9.31
N ALA A 20 4.10 -2.44 8.84
CA ALA A 20 2.96 -1.80 9.49
C ALA A 20 1.66 -2.54 9.15
N LEU A 21 0.88 -2.93 10.14
CA LEU A 21 -0.39 -3.65 9.92
C LEU A 21 -1.58 -2.67 9.96
N THR A 22 -2.49 -2.82 8.99
CA THR A 22 -3.80 -2.14 8.98
C THR A 22 -4.92 -3.13 8.62
N GLY A 23 -6.09 -2.95 9.22
CA GLY A 23 -7.23 -3.84 8.98
C GLY A 23 -8.47 -3.46 9.77
N ASN A 24 -9.62 -4.01 9.36
CA ASN A 24 -10.93 -3.77 9.99
C ASN A 24 -11.54 -5.04 10.63
N GLY A 25 -10.75 -6.12 10.72
CA GLY A 25 -11.20 -7.43 11.23
C GLY A 25 -11.77 -8.36 10.15
N GLU A 26 -12.01 -7.87 8.94
CA GLU A 26 -12.33 -8.66 7.75
C GLU A 26 -11.24 -8.55 6.69
N LEU A 27 -10.92 -7.35 6.22
CA LEU A 27 -9.76 -7.11 5.36
C LEU A 27 -8.58 -6.66 6.22
N CYS A 28 -7.43 -7.30 6.02
CA CYS A 28 -6.17 -6.93 6.66
C CYS A 28 -5.04 -6.93 5.63
N THR A 29 -4.01 -6.14 5.89
CA THR A 29 -2.73 -6.22 5.16
C THR A 29 -1.58 -5.69 6.02
N THR A 30 -0.36 -6.05 5.63
CA THR A 30 0.85 -5.38 6.11
C THR A 30 1.45 -4.52 4.98
N LEU A 31 1.99 -3.37 5.35
CA LEU A 31 2.56 -2.38 4.44
C LEU A 31 4.06 -2.29 4.68
N GLY A 32 4.80 -2.16 3.59
CA GLY A 32 6.21 -1.84 3.63
C GLY A 32 6.44 -0.34 3.84
N PRO A 33 7.72 0.09 3.78
CA PRO A 33 8.14 1.45 4.11
C PRO A 33 7.40 2.57 3.35
N THR A 34 6.92 2.28 2.14
CA THR A 34 6.26 3.25 1.25
C THR A 34 4.79 3.51 1.61
N GLY A 35 4.22 2.75 2.56
CA GLY A 35 2.77 2.75 2.79
C GLY A 35 2.00 1.89 1.77
N PHE A 36 2.72 1.19 0.89
CA PHE A 36 2.21 0.18 -0.04
C PHE A 36 2.94 -1.14 0.23
N HIS A 37 2.59 -2.22 -0.48
CA HIS A 37 3.41 -3.43 -0.43
C HIS A 37 4.72 -3.20 -1.20
N THR A 38 5.74 -3.93 -0.80
CA THR A 38 7.02 -4.00 -1.51
C THR A 38 6.92 -5.02 -2.64
N ALA A 39 7.49 -4.71 -3.80
CA ALA A 39 7.61 -5.68 -4.88
C ALA A 39 8.52 -6.83 -4.43
N ASP A 40 8.19 -8.08 -4.79
CA ASP A 40 8.97 -9.27 -4.44
C ASP A 40 10.45 -9.05 -4.81
N LEU A 41 11.30 -8.78 -3.81
CA LEU A 41 12.75 -8.53 -3.97
C LEU A 41 13.55 -9.82 -4.24
N GLY A 42 12.91 -10.84 -4.81
CA GLY A 42 13.59 -12.05 -5.28
C GLY A 42 13.91 -13.11 -4.23
N GLU A 43 13.74 -12.85 -2.93
CA GLU A 43 13.84 -13.89 -1.89
C GLU A 43 12.76 -13.66 -0.81
N PRO A 44 11.76 -14.55 -0.69
CA PRO A 44 10.72 -14.36 0.31
C PRO A 44 11.25 -14.87 1.65
N ASP A 45 11.78 -13.97 2.48
CA ASP A 45 11.57 -14.18 3.91
C ASP A 45 10.04 -14.31 4.12
N ALA A 46 9.62 -15.28 4.93
CA ALA A 46 8.22 -15.52 5.25
C ALA A 46 7.52 -14.24 5.75
N ALA A 47 8.26 -13.28 6.31
CA ALA A 47 7.74 -11.97 6.68
C ALA A 47 7.25 -11.14 5.47
N HIS A 48 7.98 -11.13 4.35
CA HIS A 48 7.56 -10.42 3.13
C HIS A 48 6.34 -11.06 2.46
N ALA A 49 6.15 -12.37 2.64
CA ALA A 49 4.96 -13.07 2.16
C ALA A 49 3.66 -12.56 2.79
N THR A 50 3.73 -11.79 3.89
CA THR A 50 2.57 -11.20 4.57
C THR A 50 2.09 -9.87 3.98
N GLN A 51 2.83 -9.26 3.05
CA GLN A 51 2.44 -8.00 2.38
C GLN A 51 1.45 -8.28 1.25
N ARG A 52 0.29 -8.79 1.65
CA ARG A 52 -0.83 -9.20 0.80
C ARG A 52 -2.13 -8.73 1.45
N PHE A 53 -3.08 -8.33 0.62
CA PHE A 53 -4.45 -8.20 1.08
C PHE A 53 -4.98 -9.58 1.43
N VAL A 54 -5.42 -9.74 2.67
CA VAL A 54 -5.98 -10.98 3.16
C VAL A 54 -7.37 -10.72 3.71
N LEU A 55 -8.33 -11.53 3.26
CA LEU A 55 -9.65 -11.57 3.89
C LEU A 55 -9.62 -12.60 5.02
N ALA A 56 -9.82 -12.14 6.25
CA ALA A 56 -10.15 -12.96 7.40
C ALA A 56 -11.47 -13.68 7.11
N GLY A 57 -11.36 -14.98 6.81
CA GLY A 57 -12.47 -15.82 6.38
C GLY A 57 -13.51 -15.99 7.49
N ARG A 58 -14.43 -15.04 7.65
CA ARG A 58 -15.69 -15.25 8.38
C ARG A 58 -16.74 -15.96 7.52
N ARG A 59 -16.43 -16.25 6.24
CA ARG A 59 -17.33 -16.94 5.30
C ARG A 59 -17.25 -18.47 5.35
N LEU A 60 -16.26 -19.02 6.05
CA LEU A 60 -16.13 -20.45 6.32
C LEU A 60 -16.09 -20.66 7.85
N SER A 61 -16.91 -21.57 8.38
CA SER A 61 -17.06 -21.74 9.82
C SER A 61 -15.83 -22.42 10.45
N GLY A 62 -15.11 -21.71 11.32
CA GLY A 62 -14.07 -22.25 12.21
C GLY A 62 -12.73 -21.50 12.18
N PRO A 63 -11.91 -21.56 13.25
CA PRO A 63 -10.64 -20.83 13.37
C PRO A 63 -9.48 -21.39 12.52
N GLN A 64 -9.75 -22.40 11.69
CA GLN A 64 -8.73 -23.16 10.94
C GLN A 64 -8.74 -22.88 9.43
N HIS A 65 -9.61 -21.98 8.94
CA HIS A 65 -9.66 -21.67 7.52
C HIS A 65 -8.49 -20.78 7.10
N PRO A 66 -7.82 -21.07 5.98
CA PRO A 66 -6.76 -20.23 5.47
C PRO A 66 -7.30 -18.84 5.11
N LEU A 67 -6.50 -17.82 5.38
CA LEU A 67 -6.79 -16.46 4.93
C LEU A 67 -6.83 -16.44 3.40
N LEU A 68 -7.84 -15.78 2.82
CA LEU A 68 -7.93 -15.63 1.37
C LEU A 68 -6.99 -14.53 0.93
N ASN A 69 -5.90 -14.89 0.24
CA ASN A 69 -4.97 -13.95 -0.37
C ASN A 69 -5.62 -13.31 -1.60
N MET A 70 -5.85 -12.00 -1.57
CA MET A 70 -6.48 -11.28 -2.68
C MET A 70 -5.46 -10.68 -3.65
N GLY A 71 -4.22 -10.49 -3.22
CA GLY A 71 -3.16 -9.92 -4.04
C GLY A 71 -2.34 -8.87 -3.30
N ALA A 72 -1.57 -8.09 -4.07
CA ALA A 72 -0.74 -7.02 -3.55
C ALA A 72 -0.88 -5.73 -4.37
N ILE A 73 -0.76 -4.58 -3.69
CA ILE A 73 -0.65 -3.28 -4.34
C ILE A 73 0.74 -2.72 -4.11
N THR A 74 1.42 -2.37 -5.19
CA THR A 74 2.76 -1.78 -5.20
C THR A 74 2.69 -0.42 -5.89
N ARG A 75 3.70 0.41 -5.66
CA ARG A 75 3.83 1.70 -6.33
C ARG A 75 5.25 1.93 -6.79
N ASP A 76 5.40 2.65 -7.89
CA ASP A 76 6.66 3.23 -8.35
C ASP A 76 6.48 4.73 -8.55
N LEU A 77 7.51 5.51 -8.24
CA LEU A 77 7.60 6.93 -8.57
C LEU A 77 8.70 7.11 -9.61
N TYR A 78 8.37 7.76 -10.72
CA TYR A 78 9.34 8.19 -11.72
C TYR A 78 9.45 9.71 -11.69
N LEU A 79 10.67 10.23 -11.65
CA LEU A 79 10.97 11.65 -11.79
C LEU A 79 11.78 11.86 -13.07
N ASP A 80 11.27 12.71 -13.96
CA ASP A 80 11.84 12.97 -15.30
C ASP A 80 12.09 11.68 -16.11
N GLY A 81 11.14 10.74 -16.02
CA GLY A 81 11.19 9.45 -16.70
C GLY A 81 12.12 8.40 -16.06
N VAL A 82 12.81 8.73 -14.96
CA VAL A 82 13.72 7.82 -14.25
C VAL A 82 13.09 7.33 -12.95
N LEU A 83 13.21 6.03 -12.66
CA LEU A 83 12.72 5.46 -11.40
C LEU A 83 13.43 6.14 -10.21
N ALA A 84 12.63 6.75 -9.35
CA ALA A 84 13.11 7.53 -8.21
C ALA A 84 13.16 6.65 -6.95
N TRP A 85 14.38 6.34 -6.51
CA TRP A 85 14.61 5.64 -5.25
C TRP A 85 14.50 6.62 -4.07
N ALA A 86 13.98 6.14 -2.94
CA ALA A 86 13.97 6.94 -1.72
C ALA A 86 15.38 6.95 -1.13
N GLU A 87 15.94 8.15 -0.93
CA GLU A 87 17.21 8.33 -0.22
C GLU A 87 17.01 8.21 1.29
N HIS A 88 15.86 8.67 1.75
CA HIS A 88 15.44 8.65 3.14
C HIS A 88 13.95 8.31 3.19
N TRP A 89 13.56 7.55 4.21
CA TRP A 89 12.15 7.35 4.52
C TRP A 89 11.94 7.16 6.02
N GLU A 90 10.73 7.50 6.42
CA GLU A 90 10.20 7.29 7.76
C GLU A 90 8.77 6.75 7.66
N GLN A 91 8.40 5.84 8.55
CA GLN A 91 7.05 5.32 8.66
C GLN A 91 6.62 5.23 10.13
N PHE A 92 5.37 5.55 10.42
CA PHE A 92 4.78 5.28 11.73
C PHE A 92 3.29 4.99 11.62
N ILE A 93 2.74 4.38 12.66
CA ILE A 93 1.29 4.16 12.79
C ILE A 93 0.70 5.30 13.64
N ASP A 94 -0.18 6.10 13.04
CA ASP A 94 -1.06 6.99 13.80
C ASP A 94 -2.25 6.18 14.33
N TRP A 95 -2.05 5.61 15.52
CA TRP A 95 -3.04 4.76 16.18
C TRP A 95 -4.34 5.49 16.55
N GLN A 96 -4.31 6.82 16.69
CA GLN A 96 -5.52 7.60 16.98
C GLN A 96 -6.43 7.68 15.76
N ARG A 97 -5.81 7.79 14.57
CA ARG A 97 -6.53 7.86 13.29
C ARG A 97 -6.70 6.50 12.61
N GLY A 98 -6.00 5.47 13.08
CA GLY A 98 -6.02 4.14 12.49
C GLY A 98 -5.35 4.08 11.11
N VAL A 99 -4.33 4.92 10.89
CA VAL A 99 -3.63 5.04 9.60
C VAL A 99 -2.13 4.79 9.73
N VAL A 100 -1.53 4.35 8.64
CA VAL A 100 -0.08 4.25 8.47
C VAL A 100 0.39 5.48 7.68
N CYS A 101 1.35 6.19 8.23
CA CYS A 101 1.92 7.39 7.64
C CYS A 101 3.35 7.09 7.21
N SER A 102 3.65 7.28 5.93
CA SER A 102 4.98 7.17 5.36
C SER A 102 5.41 8.51 4.78
N THR A 103 6.67 8.88 4.99
CA THR A 103 7.32 10.01 4.33
C THR A 103 8.59 9.52 3.66
N LEU A 104 8.77 9.85 2.39
CA LEU A 104 9.94 9.49 1.60
C LEU A 104 10.53 10.72 0.93
N VAL A 105 11.83 10.71 0.71
CA VAL A 105 12.54 11.79 0.02
C VAL A 105 13.29 11.21 -1.18
N HIS A 106 13.01 11.78 -2.34
CA HIS A 106 13.48 11.37 -3.66
C HIS A 106 14.02 12.60 -4.40
N ASP A 107 15.35 12.83 -4.47
CA ASP A 107 15.94 13.94 -5.25
C ASP A 107 15.16 15.27 -5.14
N HIS A 108 15.13 15.86 -3.94
CA HIS A 108 14.39 17.08 -3.60
C HIS A 108 12.85 17.02 -3.71
N VAL A 109 12.26 15.88 -4.08
CA VAL A 109 10.83 15.62 -4.02
C VAL A 109 10.49 14.82 -2.77
N ARG A 110 9.61 15.35 -1.94
CA ARG A 110 9.06 14.67 -0.76
C ARG A 110 7.75 13.98 -1.13
N GLU A 111 7.65 12.69 -0.85
CA GLU A 111 6.42 11.91 -0.93
C GLU A 111 5.85 11.69 0.47
N GLU A 112 4.57 11.97 0.66
CA GLU A 112 3.83 11.63 1.88
C GLU A 112 2.69 10.69 1.52
N ALA A 113 2.65 9.51 2.14
CA ALA A 113 1.59 8.54 1.96
C ALA A 113 0.85 8.31 3.28
N ILE A 114 -0.48 8.38 3.25
CA ILE A 114 -1.36 7.98 4.34
C ILE A 114 -2.20 6.80 3.86
N SER A 115 -1.99 5.64 4.45
CA SER A 115 -2.61 4.38 4.04
C SER A 115 -3.41 3.73 5.16
N CYS A 116 -4.56 3.14 4.85
CA CYS A 116 -5.34 2.36 5.81
C CYS A 116 -6.33 1.40 5.12
N VAL A 117 -6.81 0.41 5.87
CA VAL A 117 -8.07 -0.26 5.56
C VAL A 117 -9.20 0.47 6.29
N ALA A 118 -10.25 0.82 5.54
CA ALA A 118 -11.42 1.50 6.09
C ALA A 118 -12.16 0.62 7.12
N LEU A 119 -12.58 1.23 8.23
CA LEU A 119 -13.23 0.50 9.32
C LEU A 119 -14.62 -0.04 8.98
N HIS A 120 -15.32 0.58 8.02
CA HIS A 120 -16.73 0.30 7.73
C HIS A 120 -16.94 -0.53 6.45
N CYS A 121 -15.87 -0.80 5.70
CA CYS A 121 -15.92 -1.51 4.44
C CYS A 121 -14.55 -2.15 4.12
N ASN A 122 -14.54 -3.20 3.31
CA ASN A 122 -13.32 -3.87 2.89
C ASN A 122 -12.63 -3.11 1.75
N GLN A 123 -12.17 -1.90 2.07
CA GLN A 123 -11.47 -1.00 1.15
C GLN A 123 -10.12 -0.61 1.74
N PHE A 124 -9.09 -0.65 0.90
CA PHE A 124 -7.81 -0.03 1.18
C PHE A 124 -7.78 1.36 0.56
N LEU A 125 -7.33 2.34 1.34
CA LEU A 125 -7.19 3.72 0.94
C LEU A 125 -5.72 4.09 1.08
N ALA A 126 -5.18 4.80 0.08
CA ALA A 126 -3.88 5.43 0.14
C ALA A 126 -3.99 6.84 -0.46
N CYS A 127 -3.63 7.85 0.32
CA CYS A 127 -3.52 9.23 -0.15
C CYS A 127 -2.05 9.59 -0.24
N VAL A 128 -1.59 9.94 -1.44
CA VAL A 128 -0.19 10.30 -1.71
C VAL A 128 -0.11 11.77 -2.08
N ARG A 129 0.82 12.50 -1.46
CA ARG A 129 1.17 13.87 -1.82
C ARG A 129 2.62 13.94 -2.22
N LEU A 130 2.90 14.57 -3.35
CA LEU A 130 4.25 14.86 -3.81
C LEU A 130 4.51 16.36 -3.66
N HIS A 131 5.62 16.71 -3.03
CA HIS A 131 6.05 18.08 -2.84
C HIS A 131 7.46 18.25 -3.39
N ASN A 132 7.59 19.01 -4.47
CA ASN A 132 8.89 19.40 -5.00
C ASN A 132 9.44 20.59 -4.19
N SER A 133 10.53 20.35 -3.46
CA SER A 133 11.27 21.37 -2.69
C SER A 133 12.51 21.88 -3.43
N GLY A 134 12.76 21.37 -4.64
CA GLY A 134 13.85 21.80 -5.51
C GLY A 134 13.58 23.15 -6.16
N THR A 135 14.58 23.64 -6.89
CA THR A 135 14.51 24.94 -7.59
C THR A 135 14.04 24.82 -9.03
N SER A 136 13.95 23.60 -9.58
CA SER A 136 13.48 23.31 -10.93
C SER A 136 12.18 22.53 -10.90
N GLU A 137 11.32 22.76 -11.90
CA GLU A 137 10.16 21.91 -12.17
C GLU A 137 10.61 20.47 -12.47
N ARG A 138 9.78 19.50 -12.11
CA ARG A 138 10.05 18.06 -12.28
C ARG A 138 8.80 17.40 -12.83
N GLU A 139 8.97 16.54 -13.83
CA GLU A 139 7.89 15.68 -14.29
C GLU A 139 7.78 14.47 -13.35
N ALA A 140 6.60 14.24 -12.78
CA ALA A 140 6.36 13.11 -11.88
C ALA A 140 5.33 12.15 -12.49
N ALA A 141 5.67 10.87 -12.56
CA ALA A 141 4.73 9.79 -12.88
C ALA A 141 4.65 8.81 -11.71
N PHE A 142 3.46 8.70 -11.12
CA PHE A 142 3.18 7.78 -10.02
C PHE A 142 2.39 6.58 -10.53
N LEU A 143 3.02 5.41 -10.54
CA LEU A 143 2.45 4.19 -11.10
C LEU A 143 2.06 3.23 -10.00
N VAL A 144 0.76 2.93 -9.90
CA VAL A 144 0.22 1.93 -8.97
C VAL A 144 -0.05 0.64 -9.72
N ARG A 145 0.40 -0.49 -9.17
CA ARG A 145 0.17 -1.82 -9.77
C ARG A 145 -0.48 -2.75 -8.75
N TYR A 146 -1.57 -3.38 -9.17
CA TYR A 146 -2.20 -4.47 -8.42
C TYR A 146 -1.82 -5.81 -9.04
N ALA A 147 -1.28 -6.73 -8.23
CA ALA A 147 -0.97 -8.10 -8.62
C ALA A 147 -1.94 -9.05 -7.92
N PHE A 148 -2.79 -9.72 -8.70
CA PHE A 148 -3.74 -10.71 -8.17
C PHE A 148 -3.01 -11.96 -7.67
N ALA A 149 -3.53 -12.57 -6.61
CA ALA A 149 -2.99 -13.82 -6.08
C ALA A 149 -3.39 -15.04 -6.91
N TYR A 150 -4.55 -14.99 -7.60
CA TYR A 150 -5.10 -16.11 -8.34
C TYR A 150 -5.15 -15.83 -9.84
N PRO A 151 -4.72 -16.78 -10.69
CA PRO A 151 -4.60 -16.60 -12.14
C PRO A 151 -5.93 -16.48 -12.89
N ASP A 152 -7.04 -16.90 -12.28
CA ASP A 152 -8.41 -16.77 -12.79
C ASP A 152 -9.08 -15.44 -12.42
N SER A 153 -8.35 -14.53 -11.74
CA SER A 153 -8.83 -13.19 -11.45
C SER A 153 -9.02 -12.40 -12.75
N ILE A 154 -10.24 -11.91 -13.02
CA ILE A 154 -10.57 -11.18 -14.25
C ILE A 154 -10.69 -9.70 -13.96
N LEU A 155 -9.75 -8.90 -14.47
CA LEU A 155 -9.85 -7.45 -14.47
C LEU A 155 -11.08 -6.97 -15.28
N ARG A 156 -12.07 -6.36 -14.62
CA ARG A 156 -13.19 -5.65 -15.27
C ARG A 156 -13.05 -4.15 -15.02
N THR A 157 -12.46 -3.41 -15.96
CA THR A 157 -12.29 -1.96 -15.84
C THR A 157 -13.50 -1.18 -16.36
N SER A 158 -13.98 -0.19 -15.60
CA SER A 158 -14.58 1.02 -16.17
C SER A 158 -13.47 2.06 -16.34
N ALA A 159 -13.11 2.38 -17.58
CA ALA A 159 -12.03 3.34 -17.84
C ALA A 159 -12.57 4.77 -17.74
N ASN A 160 -12.34 5.42 -16.61
CA ASN A 160 -12.15 6.88 -16.55
C ASN A 160 -10.84 7.11 -15.77
N LEU A 161 -10.03 8.08 -16.23
CA LEU A 161 -8.65 8.34 -15.76
C LEU A 161 -8.55 8.69 -14.25
N GLU A 162 -9.68 8.94 -13.59
CA GLU A 162 -9.78 9.34 -12.18
C GLU A 162 -10.24 8.18 -11.27
N GLU A 163 -10.92 7.18 -11.83
CA GLU A 163 -11.50 6.06 -11.09
C GLU A 163 -11.49 4.78 -11.94
N GLY A 164 -10.74 3.78 -11.48
CA GLY A 164 -10.76 2.41 -11.97
C GLY A 164 -11.40 1.48 -10.96
N SER A 165 -12.45 0.77 -11.34
CA SER A 165 -12.92 -0.39 -10.58
C SER A 165 -12.34 -1.68 -11.18
N LEU A 166 -12.02 -2.65 -10.34
CA LEU A 166 -11.50 -3.96 -10.70
C LEU A 166 -12.32 -5.00 -9.95
N GLU A 167 -13.17 -5.75 -10.64
CA GLU A 167 -13.80 -6.93 -10.03
C GLU A 167 -12.86 -8.13 -10.12
N TYR A 168 -12.98 -9.11 -9.23
CA TYR A 168 -12.30 -10.40 -9.35
C TYR A 168 -13.11 -11.50 -8.68
N GLY A 169 -13.00 -12.71 -9.22
CA GLY A 169 -13.62 -13.90 -8.65
C GLY A 169 -12.55 -14.77 -7.98
N VAL A 170 -12.86 -15.30 -6.82
CA VAL A 170 -12.11 -16.40 -6.18
C VAL A 170 -13.14 -17.45 -5.78
N GLU A 171 -13.09 -18.62 -6.42
CA GLU A 171 -14.11 -19.67 -6.26
C GLU A 171 -15.56 -19.14 -6.44
N ASN A 172 -16.38 -19.15 -5.38
CA ASN A 172 -17.76 -18.66 -5.35
C ASN A 172 -17.88 -17.23 -4.80
N HIS A 173 -16.77 -16.50 -4.68
CA HIS A 173 -16.74 -15.15 -4.11
C HIS A 173 -16.36 -14.13 -5.17
N LEU A 174 -17.15 -13.06 -5.24
CA LEU A 174 -16.84 -11.87 -6.03
C LEU A 174 -16.29 -10.80 -5.08
N GLY A 175 -15.13 -10.26 -5.43
CA GLY A 175 -14.51 -9.10 -4.82
C GLY A 175 -14.44 -7.95 -5.81
N SER A 176 -14.24 -6.73 -5.29
CA SER A 176 -13.89 -5.58 -6.12
C SER A 176 -12.83 -4.73 -5.43
N VAL A 177 -11.91 -4.18 -6.22
CA VAL A 177 -10.94 -3.16 -5.82
C VAL A 177 -11.31 -1.90 -6.57
N GLN A 178 -11.39 -0.78 -5.87
CA GLN A 178 -11.55 0.53 -6.51
C GLN A 178 -10.23 1.28 -6.33
N LEU A 179 -9.68 1.76 -7.43
CA LEU A 179 -8.53 2.63 -7.51
C LEU A 179 -9.05 4.00 -7.95
N ALA A 180 -9.06 4.97 -7.04
CA ALA A 180 -9.34 6.35 -7.40
C ALA A 180 -8.05 7.15 -7.18
N ALA A 181 -7.75 8.06 -8.10
CA ALA A 181 -6.63 8.98 -7.98
C ALA A 181 -7.16 10.40 -8.24
N ASP A 182 -7.04 11.26 -7.24
CA ASP A 182 -7.30 12.69 -7.36
C ASP A 182 -5.94 13.41 -7.35
N VAL A 183 -5.69 14.22 -8.37
CA VAL A 183 -4.47 15.02 -8.51
C VAL A 183 -4.85 16.48 -8.27
N THR A 184 -4.66 16.94 -7.04
CA THR A 184 -4.81 18.36 -6.69
C THR A 184 -3.47 19.08 -6.95
N ALA A 185 -3.46 20.01 -7.91
CA ALA A 185 -2.34 20.90 -8.19
C ALA A 185 -2.31 22.12 -7.24
#